data_AF-A0A7V0P330-F1
#
_entry.id   AF-A0A7V0P330-F1
#
_cell.length_a   1.000
_cell.length_b   1.000
_cell.length_c   1.000
_cell.angle_alpha   90.00
_cell.angle_beta   90.00
_cell.angle_gamma   90.00
#
_symmetry.space_group_name_H-M   'P 1'
#
loop_
_entity.id
_entity.type
_entity.pdbx_description
1 polymer ?
#
loop_
_entity_poly.entity_id
_entity_poly.type
_entity_poly.pdbx_seq_one_letter_code
_entity_poly.pdbx_strand_id
1 'polypeptide(L)' 'EIIDSVIYNELCLGILKQSSKEKFKEIIGRLVSNGADGLILGCTEIPLLISQKDVEVPLFDTTAIHSKAAVEFALDE' A
#
# COMPACT_ATOMS: atom_id res chain seq x y z
N GLU A 1 -14.34 -5.93 -6.87
CA GLU A 1 -12.97 -5.58 -7.30
C GLU A 1 -11.96 -6.49 -6.60
N ILE A 2 -10.82 -6.85 -7.23
CA ILE A 2 -9.83 -7.75 -6.62
C ILE A 2 -9.12 -7.14 -5.40
N ILE A 3 -8.80 -5.84 -5.45
CA ILE A 3 -8.14 -5.13 -4.34
C ILE A 3 -9.03 -5.17 -3.10
N ASP A 4 -10.27 -4.74 -3.23
CA ASP A 4 -11.26 -4.70 -2.15
C ASP A 4 -11.48 -6.08 -1.52
N SER A 5 -11.67 -7.11 -2.36
CA SER A 5 -11.84 -8.49 -1.89
C SER A 5 -10.63 -8.98 -1.11
N VAL A 6 -9.40 -8.66 -1.54
CA VAL A 6 -8.18 -9.06 -0.82
C VAL A 6 -8.09 -8.33 0.51
N ILE A 7 -8.42 -7.04 0.57
CA ILE A 7 -8.42 -6.27 1.82
C ILE A 7 -9.37 -6.91 2.84
N TYR A 8 -10.65 -7.05 2.49
CA TYR A 8 -11.66 -7.50 3.46
C TYR A 8 -11.62 -8.99 3.77
N ASN A 9 -11.40 -9.85 2.76
CA ASN A 9 -11.48 -11.30 2.94
C ASN A 9 -10.12 -11.95 3.26
N GLU A 10 -9.02 -11.19 3.22
CA GLU A 10 -7.69 -11.71 3.54
C GLU A 10 -6.96 -10.83 4.55
N LEU A 11 -6.64 -9.59 4.19
CA LEU A 11 -5.74 -8.75 4.99
C LEU A 11 -6.34 -8.38 6.36
N CYS A 12 -7.62 -7.98 6.40
CA CYS A 12 -8.32 -7.71 7.67
C CYS A 12 -8.45 -8.96 8.57
N LEU A 13 -8.28 -10.16 8.00
CA LEU A 13 -8.29 -11.42 8.73
C LEU A 13 -6.87 -11.94 9.06
N GLY A 14 -5.82 -11.14 8.76
CA GLY A 14 -4.42 -11.52 8.94
C GLY A 14 -3.91 -12.58 7.96
N ILE A 15 -4.64 -12.82 6.87
CA ILE A 15 -4.29 -13.80 5.84
C ILE A 15 -3.46 -13.11 4.76
N LEU A 16 -2.21 -13.56 4.57
CA LEU A 16 -1.29 -13.05 3.55
C LEU A 16 -1.06 -14.13 2.49
N LYS A 17 -1.63 -13.96 1.30
CA LYS A 17 -1.44 -14.90 0.18
C LYS A 17 -0.46 -14.37 -0.85
N GLN A 18 0.45 -15.24 -1.26
CA GLN A 18 1.40 -14.95 -2.34
C GLN A 18 0.68 -14.67 -3.68
N SER A 19 -0.42 -15.38 -3.97
CA SER A 19 -1.25 -15.14 -5.16
C SER A 19 -1.85 -13.73 -5.17
N SER A 20 -2.31 -13.25 -4.03
CA SER A 20 -2.86 -11.90 -3.89
C SER A 20 -1.78 -10.85 -4.04
N LYS A 21 -0.59 -11.09 -3.49
CA LYS A 21 0.59 -10.25 -3.70
C LYS A 21 0.96 -10.14 -5.18
N GLU A 22 0.95 -11.24 -5.92
CA GLU A 22 1.21 -11.25 -7.36
C GLU A 22 0.17 -10.46 -8.15
N LYS A 23 -1.12 -10.56 -7.77
CA LYS A 23 -2.17 -9.72 -8.36
C LYS A 23 -1.98 -8.23 -8.08
N PHE A 24 -1.55 -7.86 -6.88
CA PHE A 24 -1.20 -6.48 -6.58
C PHE A 24 -0.03 -6.01 -7.46
N LYS A 25 1.03 -6.81 -7.60
CA LYS A 25 2.18 -6.49 -8.48
C LYS A 25 1.77 -6.33 -9.95
N GLU A 26 0.85 -7.16 -10.45
CA GLU A 26 0.31 -7.05 -11.81
C GLU A 26 -0.42 -5.72 -12.03
N ILE A 27 -1.28 -5.33 -11.08
CA ILE A 27 -2.02 -4.06 -11.12
C ILE A 27 -1.05 -2.88 -11.05
N ILE A 28 -0.10 -2.93 -10.11
CA ILE A 28 0.96 -1.93 -9.95
C ILE A 28 1.75 -1.76 -11.25
N GLY A 29 2.21 -2.85 -11.86
CA GLY A 29 2.95 -2.80 -13.12
C GLY A 29 2.16 -2.13 -14.25
N ARG A 30 0.84 -2.37 -14.31
CA ARG A 30 -0.05 -1.68 -15.26
C ARG A 30 -0.17 -0.19 -14.97
N LEU A 31 -0.29 0.21 -13.70
CA LEU A 31 -0.37 1.63 -13.32
C LEU A 31 0.92 2.37 -13.65
N VAL A 32 2.08 1.77 -13.36
CA VAL A 32 3.40 2.32 -13.69
C VAL A 32 3.57 2.42 -15.22
N SER A 33 3.18 1.38 -15.96
CA SER A 33 3.22 1.41 -17.44
C SER A 33 2.32 2.51 -18.04
N ASN A 34 1.29 2.94 -17.30
CA ASN A 34 0.41 4.05 -17.66
C ASN A 34 0.92 5.42 -17.20
N GLY A 35 2.15 5.51 -16.67
CA GLY A 35 2.79 6.77 -16.27
C GLY A 35 2.64 7.13 -14.79
N ALA A 36 2.27 6.18 -13.92
CA ALA A 36 2.31 6.44 -12.49
C ALA A 36 3.76 6.46 -11.98
N ASP A 37 4.23 7.62 -11.52
CA ASP A 37 5.56 7.81 -10.94
C ASP A 37 5.63 7.42 -9.44
N GLY A 38 4.52 7.02 -8.85
CA GLY A 38 4.41 6.65 -7.44
C GLY A 38 3.02 6.11 -7.09
N LEU A 39 2.91 5.45 -5.94
CA LEU A 39 1.68 4.77 -5.52
C LEU A 39 1.32 5.11 -4.08
N ILE A 40 0.07 5.50 -3.87
CA ILE A 40 -0.48 5.73 -2.53
C ILE A 40 -1.01 4.42 -1.97
N LEU A 41 -0.51 4.01 -0.80
CA LEU A 41 -1.08 2.90 -0.03
C LEU A 41 -2.25 3.47 0.78
N GLY A 42 -3.43 3.51 0.15
CA GLY A 42 -4.61 4.21 0.66
C GLY A 42 -5.39 3.48 1.76
N CYS A 43 -4.96 2.29 2.15
CA CYS A 43 -5.58 1.50 3.21
C CYS A 43 -4.46 0.93 4.09
N THR A 44 -4.66 0.97 5.40
CA THR A 44 -3.66 0.64 6.44
C THR A 44 -3.14 -0.80 6.36
N GLU A 45 -3.89 -1.67 5.70
CA GLU A 45 -3.61 -3.10 5.53
C GLU A 45 -2.73 -3.40 4.32
N ILE A 46 -2.75 -2.56 3.27
CA ILE A 46 -1.96 -2.78 2.05
C ILE A 46 -0.44 -2.89 2.34
N PRO A 47 0.15 -2.07 3.24
CA PRO A 47 1.55 -2.23 3.66
C PRO A 47 1.90 -3.61 4.24
N LEU A 48 0.92 -4.39 4.71
CA LEU A 48 1.15 -5.76 5.20
C LEU A 48 1.44 -6.75 4.06
N LEU A 49 1.01 -6.45 2.83
CA LEU A 49 1.14 -7.32 1.66
C LEU A 49 2.22 -6.84 0.67
N ILE A 50 2.28 -5.52 0.44
CA ILE A 50 3.18 -4.89 -0.53
C ILE A 50 4.16 -3.97 0.20
N SER A 51 5.43 -4.08 -0.16
CA SER A 51 6.51 -3.26 0.38
C SER A 51 7.32 -2.59 -0.73
N GLN A 52 8.16 -1.61 -0.37
CA GLN A 52 9.04 -0.93 -1.34
C GLN A 52 9.97 -1.90 -2.10
N LYS A 53 10.24 -3.10 -1.56
CA LYS A 53 11.05 -4.13 -2.23
C LYS A 53 10.33 -4.79 -3.41
N ASP A 54 9.02 -4.65 -3.49
CA ASP A 54 8.18 -5.30 -4.48
C ASP A 54 7.92 -4.43 -5.72
N VAL A 55 8.30 -3.15 -5.67
CA VAL A 55 7.91 -2.11 -6.62
C VAL A 55 9.07 -1.14 -6.87
N GLU A 56 9.24 -0.72 -8.12
CA GLU A 56 10.33 0.18 -8.52
C GLU A 56 10.02 1.67 -8.30
N VAL A 57 8.73 2.05 -8.30
CA VAL A 57 8.30 3.41 -7.99
C VAL A 57 8.11 3.63 -6.49
N PRO A 58 8.25 4.86 -5.97
CA PRO A 58 7.99 5.18 -4.57
C PRO A 58 6.59 4.78 -4.10
N LEU A 59 6.54 4.18 -2.91
CA LEU A 59 5.29 3.93 -2.18
C LEU A 59 5.09 4.98 -1.09
N PHE A 60 3.86 5.48 -1.00
CA PHE A 60 3.44 6.45 0.02
C PHE A 60 2.46 5.77 0.99
N ASP A 61 2.98 5.27 2.11
CA ASP A 61 2.17 4.76 3.21
C ASP A 61 1.47 5.93 3.91
N THR A 62 0.18 6.08 3.63
CA THR A 62 -0.63 7.18 4.16
C THR A 62 -0.69 7.17 5.68
N THR A 63 -0.68 5.99 6.31
CA THR A 63 -0.72 5.83 7.76
C THR A 63 0.58 6.30 8.39
N ALA A 64 1.72 5.89 7.82
CA ALA A 64 3.03 6.29 8.30
C ALA A 64 3.27 7.80 8.11
N ILE A 65 2.88 8.35 6.96
CA ILE A 65 2.99 9.79 6.69
C ILE A 65 2.11 10.59 7.65
N HIS A 66 0.85 10.18 7.81
CA HIS A 66 -0.10 10.88 8.67
C HIS A 66 0.32 10.83 10.15
N SER A 67 0.73 9.67 10.65
CA SER A 67 1.18 9.53 12.03
C SER A 67 2.44 10.36 12.32
N LYS A 68 3.39 10.40 11.37
CA LYS A 68 4.56 11.28 11.48
C LYS A 68 4.16 12.75 11.53
N ALA A 69 3.30 13.20 10.62
CA ALA A 69 2.82 14.59 10.61
C ALA A 69 2.06 14.94 11.91
N ALA A 70 1.29 14.00 12.47
CA ALA A 70 0.60 14.20 13.74
C ALA A 70 1.57 14.38 14.92
N VAL A 71 2.68 13.64 14.94
CA VAL A 71 3.74 13.81 15.95
C VAL A 71 4.46 15.15 15.77
N GLU A 72 4.81 15.51 14.54
CA GLU A 72 5.45 16.81 14.22
C GLU A 72 4.55 17.98 14.68
N PHE A 73 3.26 17.94 14.35
CA PHE A 73 2.28 18.93 14.78
C PHE A 73 2.17 19.03 16.31
N ALA A 74 2.28 17.91 17.03
CA ALA A 74 2.20 17.91 18.49
C ALA A 74 3.46 18.46 19.18
N LEU A 75 4.59 18.53 18.47
CA LEU A 75 5.89 18.96 18.99
C LEU A 75 6.34 20.32 18.46
N ASP A 76 5.70 20.88 17.44
CA ASP A 76 5.93 22.25 16.98
C ASP A 76 5.54 23.24 18.09
N GLU A 77 6.52 24.03 18.58
CA GLU A 77 6.33 25.14 19.54
C GLU A 77 5.80 26.41 18.88
#